data_AF-A0A7Y4TGZ3-F1
#
_entry.id   AF-A0A7Y4TGZ3-F1
#
_cell.length_a   1.000
_cell.length_b   1.000
_cell.length_c   1.000
_cell.angle_alpha   90.00
_cell.angle_beta   90.00
_cell.angle_gamma   90.00
#
_symmetry.space_group_name_H-M   'P 1'
#
loop_
_entity.id
_entity.type
_entity.pdbx_description
1 polymer ?
#
loop_
_entity_poly.entity_id
_entity_poly.type
_entity_poly.pdbx_seq_one_letter_code
_entity_poly.pdbx_strand_id
1 'polypeptide(L)' 'SARCVPGALVFHAGTQRADDHVVTAGGRVLTVVGSGASHREAIDVAYRAAACIRFEGMQMRRDIGKKALVALGAP' A
#
# COMPACT_ATOMS: atom_id res chain seq x y z
N SER A 1 -13.01 5.28 8.83
CA SER A 1 -11.98 5.06 9.88
C SER A 1 -10.64 4.79 9.22
N ALA A 2 -9.89 5.84 8.86
CA ALA A 2 -8.51 5.67 8.40
C ALA A 2 -7.63 5.52 9.66
N ARG A 3 -7.31 4.28 10.03
CA ARG A 3 -6.25 4.04 11.02
C ARG A 3 -4.94 4.46 10.36
N CYS A 4 -4.35 5.55 10.84
CA CYS A 4 -3.00 5.93 10.44
C CYS A 4 -2.08 4.78 10.81
N VAL A 5 -1.47 4.14 9.80
CA VAL A 5 -0.39 3.18 10.01
C VAL A 5 0.90 4.02 9.99
N PRO A 6 1.60 4.19 11.13
CA PRO A 6 2.84 4.94 11.15
C PRO A 6 3.85 4.39 10.15
N GLY A 7 4.58 5.27 9.48
CA GLY A 7 5.54 4.91 8.43
C GLY A 7 4.90 4.59 7.07
N ALA A 8 3.58 4.71 6.91
CA ALA A 8 2.91 4.51 5.63
C ALA A 8 2.62 5.83 4.91
N LEU A 9 2.85 5.85 3.61
CA LEU A 9 2.44 6.90 2.68
C LEU A 9 1.50 6.30 1.63
N VAL A 10 0.44 7.04 1.28
CA VAL A 10 -0.51 6.65 0.23
C VAL A 10 -0.52 7.73 -0.85
N PHE A 11 -0.18 7.35 -2.07
CA PHE A 11 -0.17 8.22 -3.22
C PHE A 11 -1.38 7.94 -4.11
N HIS A 12 -2.07 9.02 -4.49
CA HIS A 12 -3.16 9.00 -5.45
C HIS A 12 -2.58 8.91 -6.87
N ALA A 13 -3.01 7.90 -7.64
CA ALA A 13 -2.68 7.75 -9.05
C ALA A 13 -3.96 7.89 -9.89
N GLY A 14 -4.58 6.78 -10.27
CA GLY A 14 -5.87 6.75 -10.96
C GLY A 14 -7.05 6.97 -10.01
N THR A 15 -7.08 8.12 -9.33
CA THR A 15 -8.22 8.54 -8.51
C THR A 15 -8.69 9.93 -8.91
N GLN A 16 -9.98 10.19 -8.74
CA GLN A 16 -10.58 11.49 -8.93
C GLN A 16 -11.39 11.88 -7.69
N ARG A 17 -11.51 13.18 -7.43
CA ARG A 17 -12.43 13.69 -6.43
C ARG A 17 -13.83 13.85 -7.03
N ALA A 18 -14.81 13.23 -6.41
CA ALA A 18 -16.23 13.37 -6.72
C ALA A 18 -16.91 13.84 -5.43
N ASP A 19 -17.19 15.14 -5.35
CA ASP A 19 -17.69 15.80 -4.15
C ASP A 19 -16.79 15.54 -2.92
N ASP A 20 -17.36 14.93 -1.88
CA ASP A 20 -16.68 14.53 -0.64
C ASP A 20 -16.08 13.12 -0.70
N HIS A 21 -16.14 12.48 -1.87
CA HIS A 21 -15.61 11.14 -2.10
C HIS A 21 -14.38 11.15 -3.01
N VAL A 22 -13.54 10.14 -2.81
CA VAL A 22 -12.47 9.78 -3.75
C VAL A 22 -12.91 8.52 -4.47
N VAL A 23 -12.95 8.58 -5.81
CA VAL A 23 -13.37 7.48 -6.68
C VAL A 23 -12.21 6.99 -7.54
N THR A 24 -12.29 5.75 -8.01
CA THR A 24 -11.34 5.17 -8.97
C THR A 24 -11.52 5.83 -10.34
N ALA A 25 -10.42 6.19 -11.01
CA ALA A 25 -10.41 6.88 -12.30
C ALA A 25 -9.31 6.36 -13.24
N GLY A 26 -8.87 5.11 -13.08
CA GLY A 26 -7.85 4.50 -13.93
C GLY A 26 -7.44 3.10 -13.46
N GLY A 27 -6.58 2.44 -14.22
CA GLY A 27 -6.16 1.06 -13.92
C GLY A 27 -5.29 0.92 -12.67
N ARG A 28 -4.33 1.83 -12.46
CA ARG A 28 -3.50 1.88 -11.23
C ARG A 28 -4.05 2.97 -10.33
N VAL A 29 -4.78 2.59 -9.27
CA VAL A 29 -5.56 3.52 -8.45
C VAL A 29 -4.70 4.21 -7.38
N LEU A 30 -4.03 3.43 -6.54
CA LEU A 30 -3.22 3.92 -5.41
C LEU A 30 -1.85 3.25 -5.40
N THR A 31 -0.86 3.95 -4.83
CA THR A 31 0.43 3.37 -4.45
C THR A 31 0.61 3.51 -2.95
N VAL A 32 0.81 2.39 -2.26
CA VAL A 32 1.07 2.36 -0.81
C VAL A 32 2.54 2.08 -0.59
N VAL A 33 3.20 2.97 0.14
CA VAL A 33 4.63 2.87 0.48
C VAL A 33 4.75 2.74 1.98
N GLY A 34 5.46 1.71 2.43
CA GLY A 34 5.83 1.55 3.84
C GLY A 34 7.30 1.88 4.05
N SER A 35 7.61 2.43 5.22
CA SER A 35 8.95 2.76 5.67
C SER A 35 9.17 2.21 7.08
N GLY A 36 10.42 1.88 7.39
CA GLY A 36 10.83 1.25 8.64
C GLY A 36 12.35 1.09 8.70
N ALA A 37 12.88 0.64 9.84
CA ALA A 37 14.31 0.44 10.06
C ALA A 37 14.88 -0.76 9.28
N SER A 38 14.01 -1.63 8.75
CA SER A 38 14.40 -2.76 7.92
C SER A 38 13.48 -2.92 6.71
N HIS A 39 13.96 -3.64 5.70
CA HIS A 39 13.14 -4.02 4.55
C HIS A 39 11.88 -4.78 4.95
N ARG A 40 11.98 -5.66 5.97
CA ARG A 40 10.84 -6.40 6.51
C ARG A 40 9.80 -5.47 7.10
N GLU A 41 10.24 -4.56 7.96
CA GLU A 41 9.34 -3.58 8.57
C GLU A 41 8.67 -2.69 7.51
N ALA A 42 9.42 -2.20 6.53
CA ALA A 42 8.87 -1.41 5.43
C ALA A 42 7.80 -2.18 4.63
N ILE A 43 8.05 -3.46 4.33
CA ILE A 43 7.10 -4.34 3.64
C ILE A 43 5.85 -4.57 4.50
N ASP A 44 6.02 -4.87 5.79
CA ASP A 44 4.91 -5.11 6.71
C ASP A 44 4.04 -3.85 6.88
N VAL A 45 4.66 -2.68 7.03
CA VAL A 45 3.98 -1.38 7.10
C VAL A 45 3.16 -1.14 5.83
N ALA A 46 3.73 -1.37 4.64
CA ALA A 46 3.03 -1.21 3.36
C ALA A 46 1.80 -2.12 3.29
N TYR A 47 1.94 -3.40 3.64
CA TYR A 47 0.84 -4.36 3.58
C TYR A 47 -0.25 -4.11 4.64
N ARG A 48 0.11 -3.71 5.87
CA ARG A 48 -0.86 -3.30 6.89
C ARG A 48 -1.67 -2.08 6.45
N ALA A 49 -1.01 -1.08 5.87
CA ALA A 49 -1.67 0.12 5.36
C ALA A 49 -2.61 -0.21 4.19
N ALA A 50 -2.14 -1.02 3.23
CA ALA A 50 -2.95 -1.46 2.11
C ALA A 50 -4.18 -2.28 2.55
N ALA A 51 -4.07 -3.08 3.61
CA ALA A 51 -5.19 -3.85 4.17
C ALA A 51 -6.32 -2.97 4.75
N CYS A 52 -6.03 -1.71 5.07
CA CYS A 52 -7.03 -0.76 5.55
C CYS A 52 -7.85 -0.11 4.43
N ILE A 53 -7.46 -0.30 3.17
CA ILE A 53 -8.09 0.29 1.99
C ILE A 53 -8.95 -0.76 1.32
N ARG A 54 -10.20 -0.41 0.97
CA ARG A 54 -11.13 -1.29 0.26
C ARG A 54 -11.99 -0.50 -0.71
N PHE A 55 -12.16 -1.06 -1.90
CA PHE A 55 -13.10 -0.63 -2.92
C PHE A 55 -13.41 -1.81 -3.85
N GLU A 56 -14.51 -1.71 -4.58
CA GLU A 56 -14.96 -2.77 -5.49
C GLU A 56 -13.91 -3.05 -6.59
N GLY A 57 -13.68 -4.33 -6.88
CA GLY A 57 -12.73 -4.74 -7.93
C GLY A 57 -11.25 -4.55 -7.59
N MET A 58 -10.89 -4.09 -6.38
CA MET A 58 -9.50 -3.86 -5.98
C MET A 58 -8.60 -5.10 -6.19
N GLN A 59 -7.51 -4.91 -6.92
CA GLN A 59 -6.45 -5.91 -7.11
C GLN A 59 -5.13 -5.40 -6.53
N MET A 60 -4.40 -6.29 -5.84
CA MET A 60 -3.07 -5.98 -5.34
C MET A 60 -2.21 -7.25 -5.27
N ARG A 61 -0.93 -7.11 -5.62
CA ARG A 61 0.08 -8.15 -5.45
C ARG A 61 0.44 -8.38 -3.99
N ARG A 62 0.55 -9.66 -3.58
CA ARG A 62 0.93 -10.08 -2.21
C ARG A 62 2.37 -10.60 -2.09
N ASP A 63 3.19 -10.34 -3.10
CA ASP A 63 4.56 -10.85 -3.23
C ASP A 63 5.61 -9.73 -3.39
N ILE A 64 5.21 -8.46 -3.29
CA ILE A 64 6.13 -7.32 -3.37
C ILE A 64 7.08 -7.36 -2.18
N GLY A 65 8.38 -7.24 -2.46
CA GLY A 65 9.43 -7.26 -1.45
C GLY A 65 9.89 -8.65 -0.98
N LYS A 66 9.15 -9.74 -1.27
CA LYS A 66 9.54 -11.10 -0.84
C LYS A 66 10.92 -11.52 -1.37
N LYS A 67 11.21 -11.23 -2.64
CA LYS A 67 12.52 -11.53 -3.24
C LYS A 67 13.67 -10.77 -2.55
N ALA A 68 13.42 -9.54 -2.12
CA ALA A 68 14.42 -8.74 -1.41
C ALA A 68 14.71 -9.34 -0.03
N LEU A 69 13.70 -9.83 0.68
CA LEU A 69 13.89 -10.52 1.97
C LEU A 69 14.78 -11.76 1.83
N VAL A 70 14.51 -12.58 0.80
CA VAL A 70 15.33 -13.78 0.50
C VAL A 70 16.77 -13.40 0.16
N ALA A 71 16.98 -12.39 -0.69
CA ALA A 71 18.31 -11.95 -1.11
C ALA A 71 19.15 -11.37 0.04
N LEU A 72 18.49 -10.77 1.04
CA LEU A 72 19.15 -10.14 2.20
C LEU A 72 19.42 -11.13 3.35
N GLY A 73 19.14 -12.42 3.16
CA GLY A 73 19.29 -13.43 4.22
C GLY A 73 18.38 -13.18 5.43
N ALA A 74 17.32 -12.38 5.26
CA ALA A 74 16.34 -12.13 6.31
C ALA A 74 15.37 -13.33 6.37
N PRO A 75 15.20 -13.99 7.52
CA PRO A 75 14.42 -15.23 7.65
C PRO A 75 12.96 -15.09 7.19
#